data_AF-A0A2J6QQP6-F1
#
_entry.id   AF-A0A2J6QQP6-F1
#
_cell.length_a   1.000
_cell.length_b   1.000
_cell.length_c   1.000
_cell.angle_alpha   90.00
_cell.angle_beta   90.00
_cell.angle_gamma   90.00
#
_symmetry.space_group_name_H-M   'P 1'
#
loop_
_entity.id
_entity.type
_entity.pdbx_description
1 polymer ?
#
loop_
_entity_poly.entity_id
_entity_poly.type
_entity_poly.pdbx_seq_one_letter_code
_entity_poly.pdbx_strand_id
1 'polypeptide(L)'
;MFSSSSYDRFGGRGRGRGRGRGRGGYSAARRGSGQETPRSPSPPIGPVLTTIRYSELEADQASSSDTKITGLEDVASYNWLKANEPTIMTPGKPPKWTPTARPTKLAEDNPNGTYYRDPNAAYFPSYPMEPVVRSIFEARPGFNAQEVDVFGCGSTFGNLLRFARNVETEKPFRFLVEVVGKTVFLIRRENSPKEVIPDIRGYGHSFPEANTTWDADLRSSDTHQRIIRYQLGHLNAVIRFEADGYLAEKVAAEKTYASPANREVNEDFLVSALAGNTISAHTPKNSDSLKVIRGQGSVPQSAVFDLKTRSIKKKHHDTTVSDQIPRLWIRQIPFFVLAYHDYGLFRSEEVTVRNIKPDVARWESDNKGDVRKLIGLIVKIADVVKATPGRKLEVRYRYGLGLELREQVEGVASVLPNDLAAQWANQGDRAESTGVALGNCSIDGAVGLEHNYIEKGVPLDEKIIDALDDDEYDWDKKEDYTACSMESCNYCGHCSY
;
A
#
# COMPACT_ATOMS: atom_id res chain seq x y z
N MET A 1 -48.86 3.99 38.01
CA MET A 1 -48.86 4.56 39.37
C MET A 1 -48.91 3.41 40.36
N PHE A 2 -48.13 3.52 41.44
CA PHE A 2 -47.99 2.60 42.58
C PHE A 2 -47.24 1.29 42.31
N SER A 3 -46.38 0.80 43.19
CA SER A 3 -45.66 1.41 44.32
C SER A 3 -44.66 0.36 44.81
N SER A 4 -43.57 0.86 45.38
CA SER A 4 -42.66 0.19 46.32
C SER A 4 -43.35 -0.66 47.39
N SER A 5 -42.64 -1.69 47.88
CA SER A 5 -42.11 -1.69 49.26
C SER A 5 -41.43 -3.02 49.63
N SER A 6 -40.13 -2.92 49.89
CA SER A 6 -39.42 -3.34 51.11
C SER A 6 -40.12 -4.29 52.11
N TYR A 7 -39.38 -5.35 52.49
CA TYR A 7 -39.30 -5.87 53.85
C TYR A 7 -37.85 -6.26 54.20
N ASP A 8 -37.29 -5.57 55.19
CA ASP A 8 -36.16 -6.02 56.01
C ASP A 8 -36.57 -7.23 56.87
N ARG A 9 -35.61 -8.11 57.23
CA ARG A 9 -35.14 -8.29 58.62
C ARG A 9 -34.39 -9.62 58.90
N PHE A 10 -33.19 -9.43 59.44
CA PHE A 10 -32.49 -10.15 60.52
C PHE A 10 -32.19 -11.66 60.47
N GLY A 11 -30.95 -11.98 60.87
CA GLY A 11 -30.70 -13.09 61.79
C GLY A 11 -29.42 -13.88 61.52
N GLY A 12 -28.31 -13.48 62.15
CA GLY A 12 -27.00 -14.12 61.97
C GLY A 12 -26.77 -15.40 62.78
N ARG A 13 -25.64 -16.07 62.49
CA ARG A 13 -24.58 -16.57 63.42
C ARG A 13 -23.89 -17.80 62.81
N GLY A 14 -22.56 -17.86 62.91
CA GLY A 14 -21.84 -19.14 62.89
C GLY A 14 -20.43 -19.11 62.31
N ARG A 15 -19.43 -19.04 63.20
CA ARG A 15 -17.99 -18.99 62.91
C ARG A 15 -17.42 -20.32 62.40
N GLY A 16 -16.39 -20.25 61.54
CA GLY A 16 -15.43 -21.33 61.32
C GLY A 16 -14.10 -20.78 60.80
N ARG A 17 -13.10 -20.64 61.68
CA ARG A 17 -11.73 -20.21 61.38
C ARG A 17 -10.93 -21.37 60.78
N GLY A 18 -10.16 -21.10 59.72
CA GLY A 18 -9.05 -21.93 59.27
C GLY A 18 -7.91 -21.03 58.78
N ARG A 19 -6.82 -20.97 59.55
CA ARG A 19 -5.61 -20.18 59.30
C ARG A 19 -4.69 -20.89 58.29
N GLY A 20 -3.98 -20.12 57.47
CA GLY A 20 -2.82 -20.59 56.71
C GLY A 20 -2.17 -19.49 55.87
N ARG A 21 -1.49 -18.54 56.53
CA ARG A 21 -0.58 -17.58 55.87
C ARG A 21 0.76 -18.28 55.60
N GLY A 22 1.17 -18.34 54.34
CA GLY A 22 2.55 -18.59 53.91
C GLY A 22 2.97 -17.51 52.93
N ARG A 23 3.95 -16.69 53.32
CA ARG A 23 4.60 -15.67 52.50
C ARG A 23 5.46 -16.34 51.42
N GLY A 24 5.38 -15.84 50.19
CA GLY A 24 6.40 -16.01 49.16
C GLY A 24 6.34 -14.78 48.26
N GLY A 25 7.33 -13.89 48.40
CA GLY A 25 7.37 -12.61 47.70
C GLY A 25 7.60 -12.79 46.21
N TYR A 26 6.70 -12.22 45.40
CA TYR A 26 6.96 -12.03 43.99
C TYR A 26 7.78 -10.76 43.83
N SER A 27 9.04 -10.94 43.48
CA SER A 27 9.90 -9.91 42.93
C SER A 27 9.17 -9.20 41.79
N ALA A 28 9.02 -7.89 41.93
CA ALA A 28 8.54 -7.01 40.87
C ALA A 28 9.56 -7.03 39.73
N ALA A 29 9.36 -7.95 38.77
CA ALA A 29 9.98 -7.82 37.47
C ALA A 29 9.38 -6.56 36.83
N ARG A 30 10.17 -5.48 36.82
CA ARG A 30 9.92 -4.29 36.00
C ARG A 30 9.61 -4.77 34.59
N ARG A 31 8.34 -4.72 34.19
CA ARG A 31 7.96 -4.79 32.78
C ARG A 31 8.61 -3.58 32.12
N GLY A 32 9.56 -3.83 31.22
CA GLY A 32 10.04 -2.81 30.31
C GLY A 32 8.83 -2.27 29.54
N SER A 33 8.65 -0.96 29.58
CA SER A 33 7.87 -0.25 28.57
C SER A 33 8.33 -0.76 27.20
N GLY A 34 7.41 -1.27 26.38
CA GLY A 34 7.71 -1.48 24.97
C GLY A 34 8.28 -0.17 24.44
N GLN A 35 9.49 -0.20 23.86
CA GLN A 35 10.00 0.96 23.15
C GLN A 35 9.05 1.17 21.97
N GLU A 36 8.22 2.21 22.03
CA GLU A 36 7.61 2.76 20.83
C GLU A 36 8.75 3.06 19.86
N THR A 37 8.74 2.40 18.69
CA THR A 37 9.64 2.79 17.60
C THR A 37 9.34 4.25 17.27
N PRO A 38 10.32 5.17 17.37
CA PRO A 38 10.09 6.58 17.11
C PRO A 38 9.52 6.76 15.70
N ARG A 39 8.33 7.39 15.60
CA ARG A 39 7.71 7.70 14.30
C ARG A 39 8.62 8.64 13.53
N SER A 40 8.73 8.42 12.22
CA SER A 40 9.44 9.36 11.36
C SER A 40 8.66 10.68 11.31
N PRO A 41 9.33 11.84 11.45
CA PRO A 41 8.66 13.12 11.41
C PRO A 41 8.02 13.35 10.04
N SER A 42 6.89 14.06 10.02
CA SER A 42 6.22 14.45 8.78
C SER A 42 7.16 15.31 7.91
N PRO A 43 7.35 14.97 6.62
CA PRO A 43 8.08 15.82 5.68
C PRO A 43 7.44 17.21 5.59
N PRO A 44 8.25 18.27 5.39
CA PRO A 44 7.75 19.63 5.25
C PRO A 44 6.74 19.74 4.09
N ILE A 45 5.85 20.72 4.19
CA ILE A 45 4.77 20.96 3.24
C ILE A 45 4.85 22.38 2.68
N GLY A 46 4.61 22.53 1.38
CA GLY A 46 4.55 23.85 0.74
C GLY A 46 3.23 24.58 1.00
N PRO A 47 3.08 25.83 0.52
CA PRO A 47 1.84 26.60 0.61
C PRO A 47 0.67 25.93 -0.14
N VAL A 48 -0.56 26.23 0.29
CA VAL A 48 -1.78 25.78 -0.41
C VAL A 48 -1.95 26.58 -1.69
N LEU A 49 -2.11 25.89 -2.82
CA LEU A 49 -2.52 26.49 -4.09
C LEU A 49 -4.04 26.56 -4.18
N THR A 50 -4.70 25.45 -3.86
CA THR A 50 -6.17 25.35 -3.85
C THR A 50 -6.62 24.19 -2.97
N THR A 51 -7.89 24.21 -2.57
CA THR A 51 -8.52 23.13 -1.81
C THR A 51 -9.76 22.68 -2.54
N ILE A 52 -9.87 21.37 -2.78
CA ILE A 52 -11.05 20.73 -3.35
C ILE A 52 -11.86 20.16 -2.18
N ARG A 53 -13.07 20.67 -1.97
CA ARG A 53 -14.02 20.10 -1.01
C ARG A 53 -14.93 19.09 -1.68
N TYR A 54 -15.41 18.10 -0.92
CA TYR A 54 -16.36 17.13 -1.47
C TYR A 54 -17.62 17.79 -2.04
N SER A 55 -18.13 18.85 -1.38
CA SER A 55 -19.28 19.63 -1.84
C SER A 55 -19.06 20.33 -3.19
N GLU A 56 -17.82 20.47 -3.65
CA GLU A 56 -17.44 21.09 -4.93
C GLU A 56 -17.18 20.03 -6.02
N LEU A 57 -17.26 18.73 -5.67
CA LEU A 57 -17.14 17.65 -6.62
C LEU A 57 -18.44 17.48 -7.41
N GLU A 58 -18.50 18.20 -8.51
CA GLU A 58 -19.44 17.89 -9.58
C GLU A 58 -19.10 16.53 -10.21
N ALA A 59 -20.14 15.75 -10.50
CA ALA A 59 -19.96 14.58 -11.33
C ALA A 59 -19.48 15.02 -12.71
N ASP A 60 -18.43 14.38 -13.22
CA ASP A 60 -18.00 14.60 -14.60
C ASP A 60 -19.16 14.40 -15.59
N GLN A 61 -19.20 15.18 -16.67
CA GLN A 61 -20.24 15.08 -17.71
C GLN A 61 -20.12 13.79 -18.55
N ALA A 62 -19.16 12.92 -18.22
CA ALA A 62 -19.08 11.52 -18.64
C ALA A 62 -20.47 10.88 -18.75
N SER A 63 -20.76 10.33 -19.92
CA SER A 63 -22.02 9.65 -20.21
C SER A 63 -22.21 8.44 -19.30
N SER A 64 -23.43 7.90 -19.20
CA SER A 64 -23.68 6.73 -18.34
C SER A 64 -22.90 5.48 -18.76
N SER A 65 -22.51 5.36 -20.04
CA SER A 65 -21.58 4.35 -20.56
C SER A 65 -20.13 4.56 -20.11
N ASP A 66 -19.74 5.78 -19.74
CA ASP A 66 -18.37 6.16 -19.36
C ASP A 66 -18.07 5.90 -17.87
N THR A 67 -18.92 5.15 -17.17
CA THR A 67 -18.74 4.84 -15.75
C THR A 67 -18.26 3.42 -15.49
N LYS A 68 -18.04 2.64 -16.56
CA LYS A 68 -17.49 1.28 -16.47
C LYS A 68 -16.01 1.26 -16.79
N ILE A 69 -15.25 0.45 -16.07
CA ILE A 69 -13.90 0.10 -16.49
C ILE A 69 -13.98 -0.82 -17.71
N THR A 70 -13.28 -0.45 -18.77
CA THR A 70 -13.20 -1.23 -20.02
C THR A 70 -11.76 -1.31 -20.54
N GLY A 71 -11.51 -2.14 -21.54
CA GLY A 71 -10.18 -2.22 -22.16
C GLY A 71 -9.07 -2.70 -21.22
N LEU A 72 -9.39 -3.57 -20.26
CA LEU A 72 -8.40 -4.11 -19.32
C LEU A 72 -7.29 -4.85 -20.04
N GLU A 73 -6.06 -4.43 -19.76
CA GLU A 73 -4.84 -4.97 -20.33
C GLU A 73 -3.79 -5.23 -19.24
N ASP A 74 -3.17 -6.41 -19.30
CA ASP A 74 -2.03 -6.78 -18.46
C ASP A 74 -0.73 -6.24 -19.09
N VAL A 75 -0.22 -5.12 -18.58
CA VAL A 75 0.87 -4.37 -19.23
C VAL A 75 2.21 -5.00 -18.90
N ALA A 76 2.52 -5.13 -17.61
CA ALA A 76 3.81 -5.61 -17.14
C ALA A 76 3.69 -6.08 -15.70
N SER A 77 4.75 -6.72 -15.21
CA SER A 77 4.87 -7.07 -13.81
C SER A 77 6.34 -7.27 -13.43
N TYR A 78 6.63 -7.18 -12.15
CA TYR A 78 7.97 -7.42 -11.64
C TYR A 78 7.92 -7.92 -10.20
N ASN A 79 8.98 -8.61 -9.79
CA ASN A 79 9.22 -8.95 -8.40
C ASN A 79 10.40 -8.13 -7.88
N TRP A 80 10.28 -7.61 -6.66
CA TRP A 80 11.46 -7.20 -5.92
C TRP A 80 12.19 -8.44 -5.41
N LEU A 81 13.52 -8.47 -5.55
CA LEU A 81 14.34 -9.57 -5.04
C LEU A 81 15.01 -9.17 -3.73
N LYS A 82 15.17 -10.16 -2.83
CA LYS A 82 15.97 -10.06 -1.61
C LYS A 82 17.45 -9.98 -1.99
N ALA A 83 17.91 -8.76 -2.24
CA ALA A 83 19.27 -8.45 -2.69
C ALA A 83 19.84 -7.24 -1.93
N ASN A 84 21.18 -7.13 -1.92
CA ASN A 84 21.88 -6.02 -1.26
C ASN A 84 21.74 -4.69 -2.01
N GLU A 85 21.48 -4.76 -3.31
CA GLU A 85 21.24 -3.63 -4.21
C GLU A 85 19.81 -3.68 -4.74
N PRO A 86 19.19 -2.53 -5.05
CA PRO A 86 17.84 -2.47 -5.62
C PRO A 86 17.77 -3.32 -6.90
N THR A 87 17.05 -4.45 -6.83
CA THR A 87 17.00 -5.42 -7.91
C THR A 87 15.57 -5.88 -8.14
N ILE A 88 15.11 -5.79 -9.39
CA ILE A 88 13.84 -6.37 -9.83
C ILE A 88 14.05 -7.49 -10.84
N MET A 89 13.13 -8.44 -10.85
CA MET A 89 12.98 -9.42 -11.92
C MET A 89 11.73 -9.08 -12.75
N THR A 90 11.85 -9.01 -14.07
CA THR A 90 10.73 -8.72 -14.98
C THR A 90 10.79 -9.58 -16.28
N PRO A 91 9.67 -10.13 -16.78
CA PRO A 91 8.38 -10.18 -16.10
C PRO A 91 8.47 -10.98 -14.80
N GLY A 92 7.74 -10.52 -13.78
CA GLY A 92 7.60 -11.21 -12.51
C GLY A 92 6.37 -12.11 -12.48
N LYS A 93 6.24 -12.93 -11.44
CA LYS A 93 4.99 -13.66 -11.12
C LYS A 93 4.71 -13.55 -9.62
N PRO A 94 3.44 -13.46 -9.19
CA PRO A 94 3.08 -13.60 -7.78
C PRO A 94 3.23 -15.08 -7.36
N PRO A 95 3.24 -15.40 -6.06
CA PRO A 95 3.41 -16.78 -5.63
C PRO A 95 2.16 -17.60 -5.96
N LYS A 96 2.35 -18.89 -6.23
CA LYS A 96 1.26 -19.81 -6.57
C LYS A 96 0.44 -20.15 -5.34
N TRP A 97 -0.88 -20.15 -5.45
CA TRP A 97 -1.77 -20.68 -4.39
C TRP A 97 -1.48 -22.17 -4.15
N THR A 98 -1.01 -22.49 -2.95
CA THR A 98 -0.67 -23.84 -2.50
C THR A 98 -1.17 -24.01 -1.06
N PRO A 99 -2.50 -24.03 -0.85
CA PRO A 99 -3.07 -24.03 0.47
C PRO A 99 -2.69 -25.28 1.25
N THR A 100 -2.52 -25.14 2.56
CA THR A 100 -2.29 -26.29 3.42
C THR A 100 -3.56 -27.15 3.50
N ALA A 101 -3.39 -28.45 3.23
CA ALA A 101 -4.50 -29.41 3.21
C ALA A 101 -4.99 -29.83 4.60
N ARG A 102 -4.27 -29.44 5.66
CA ARG A 102 -4.59 -29.81 7.04
C ARG A 102 -4.72 -28.54 7.88
N PRO A 103 -5.52 -28.57 8.96
CA PRO A 103 -5.56 -27.48 9.91
C PRO A 103 -4.15 -27.13 10.39
N THR A 104 -3.77 -25.86 10.25
CA THR A 104 -2.42 -25.38 10.49
C THR A 104 -2.47 -24.24 11.50
N LYS A 105 -1.69 -24.36 12.58
CA LYS A 105 -1.48 -23.30 13.56
C LYS A 105 -0.29 -22.46 13.11
N LEU A 106 -0.53 -21.22 12.72
CA LEU A 106 0.52 -20.28 12.33
C LEU A 106 0.92 -19.41 13.53
N ALA A 107 2.17 -18.96 13.52
CA ALA A 107 2.61 -17.88 14.39
C ALA A 107 1.97 -16.57 13.92
N GLU A 108 1.72 -15.66 14.85
CA GLU A 108 1.35 -14.29 14.52
C GLU A 108 2.48 -13.62 13.74
N ASP A 109 2.12 -12.66 12.89
CA ASP A 109 3.08 -11.86 12.15
C ASP A 109 4.09 -11.24 13.13
N ASN A 110 5.38 -11.34 12.79
CA ASN A 110 6.45 -10.91 13.69
C ASN A 110 6.32 -9.40 13.94
N PRO A 111 6.07 -8.91 15.17
CA PRO A 111 5.94 -7.48 15.45
C PRO A 111 7.26 -6.72 15.26
N ASN A 112 8.40 -7.44 15.25
CA ASN A 112 9.71 -6.88 14.94
C ASN A 112 10.11 -7.09 13.46
N GLY A 113 9.18 -7.55 12.62
CA GLY A 113 9.40 -7.69 11.18
C GLY A 113 9.42 -6.32 10.49
N THR A 114 10.03 -6.27 9.30
CA THR A 114 10.06 -5.05 8.49
C THR A 114 9.01 -5.13 7.40
N TYR A 115 7.93 -4.37 7.55
CA TYR A 115 6.81 -4.37 6.60
C TYR A 115 6.61 -2.95 6.08
N TYR A 116 7.23 -2.68 4.94
CA TYR A 116 7.22 -1.34 4.35
C TYR A 116 5.84 -0.96 3.87
N ARG A 117 5.46 0.30 4.10
CA ARG A 117 4.24 0.89 3.56
C ARG A 117 4.26 0.92 2.03
N ASP A 118 5.39 1.23 1.42
CA ASP A 118 5.59 1.18 -0.02
C ASP A 118 6.93 0.50 -0.35
N PRO A 119 6.92 -0.78 -0.76
CA PRO A 119 8.13 -1.51 -1.11
C PRO A 119 8.99 -0.79 -2.15
N ASN A 120 8.37 -0.09 -3.12
CA ASN A 120 9.12 0.65 -4.12
C ASN A 120 9.93 1.80 -3.51
N ALA A 121 9.31 2.59 -2.63
CA ALA A 121 10.00 3.69 -1.96
C ALA A 121 11.04 3.19 -0.96
N ALA A 122 10.78 2.07 -0.29
CA ALA A 122 11.70 1.49 0.67
C ALA A 122 12.96 0.90 0.01
N TYR A 123 12.79 0.18 -1.11
CA TYR A 123 13.90 -0.45 -1.82
C TYR A 123 14.61 0.49 -2.77
N PHE A 124 13.93 1.51 -3.32
CA PHE A 124 14.55 2.47 -4.22
C PHE A 124 13.98 3.89 -4.06
N PRO A 125 14.39 4.60 -2.98
CA PRO A 125 13.81 5.88 -2.59
C PRO A 125 14.08 7.02 -3.57
N SER A 126 15.19 6.96 -4.33
CA SER A 126 15.57 8.00 -5.28
C SER A 126 14.54 8.12 -6.42
N TYR A 127 14.05 6.97 -6.92
CA TYR A 127 13.04 6.92 -7.98
C TYR A 127 12.07 5.75 -7.78
N PRO A 128 11.08 5.87 -6.88
CA PRO A 128 10.14 4.79 -6.56
C PRO A 128 9.32 4.28 -7.76
N MET A 129 9.20 5.08 -8.84
CA MET A 129 8.46 4.70 -10.04
C MET A 129 9.35 4.14 -11.17
N GLU A 130 10.67 4.25 -11.07
CA GLU A 130 11.60 3.70 -12.06
C GLU A 130 11.43 2.18 -12.29
N PRO A 131 11.31 1.33 -11.25
CA PRO A 131 11.09 -0.11 -11.44
C PRO A 131 9.87 -0.43 -12.29
N VAL A 132 8.82 0.36 -12.09
CA VAL A 132 7.55 0.21 -12.79
C VAL A 132 7.73 0.52 -14.27
N VAL A 133 8.31 1.69 -14.58
CA VAL A 133 8.49 2.13 -15.97
C VAL A 133 9.50 1.27 -16.72
N ARG A 134 10.62 0.87 -16.10
CA ARG A 134 11.55 -0.08 -16.72
C ARG A 134 10.89 -1.41 -17.04
N SER A 135 10.06 -1.95 -16.14
CA SER A 135 9.35 -3.20 -16.40
C SER A 135 8.36 -3.11 -17.58
N ILE A 136 7.73 -1.95 -17.78
CA ILE A 136 6.84 -1.71 -18.92
C ILE A 136 7.63 -1.78 -20.23
N PHE A 137 8.74 -1.04 -20.34
CA PHE A 137 9.52 -1.01 -21.58
C PHE A 137 10.26 -2.33 -21.86
N GLU A 138 10.67 -3.07 -20.83
CA GLU A 138 11.26 -4.41 -20.99
C GLU A 138 10.21 -5.42 -21.49
N ALA A 139 9.00 -5.41 -20.91
CA ALA A 139 7.93 -6.31 -21.33
C ALA A 139 7.35 -5.92 -22.70
N ARG A 140 7.31 -4.61 -23.00
CA ARG A 140 6.65 -4.03 -24.16
C ARG A 140 7.47 -2.85 -24.72
N PRO A 141 8.51 -3.11 -25.54
CA PRO A 141 9.34 -2.05 -26.11
C PRO A 141 8.57 -1.02 -26.94
N GLY A 142 7.44 -1.42 -27.54
CA GLY A 142 6.55 -0.55 -28.31
C GLY A 142 5.41 0.09 -27.50
N PHE A 143 5.48 0.10 -26.17
CA PHE A 143 4.43 0.68 -25.34
C PHE A 143 4.27 2.19 -25.60
N ASN A 144 3.08 2.61 -26.02
CA ASN A 144 2.80 4.01 -26.28
C ASN A 144 2.46 4.76 -24.98
N ALA A 145 3.49 5.24 -24.29
CA ALA A 145 3.35 6.01 -23.05
C ALA A 145 2.53 7.32 -23.23
N GLN A 146 2.44 7.86 -24.44
CA GLN A 146 1.70 9.10 -24.71
C GLN A 146 0.18 8.94 -24.73
N GLU A 147 -0.32 7.70 -24.73
CA GLU A 147 -1.75 7.40 -24.54
C GLU A 147 -2.16 7.34 -23.06
N VAL A 148 -1.22 7.39 -22.12
CA VAL A 148 -1.52 7.30 -20.69
C VAL A 148 -1.84 8.68 -20.13
N ASP A 149 -3.08 8.87 -19.67
CA ASP A 149 -3.52 10.12 -19.06
C ASP A 149 -3.09 10.23 -17.60
N VAL A 150 -3.24 9.13 -16.85
CA VAL A 150 -2.94 9.08 -15.41
C VAL A 150 -2.27 7.76 -15.03
N PHE A 151 -1.24 7.85 -14.20
CA PHE A 151 -0.54 6.71 -13.62
C PHE A 151 -0.63 6.81 -12.10
N GLY A 152 -1.07 5.78 -11.40
CA GLY A 152 -0.88 5.71 -9.94
C GLY A 152 -0.78 4.30 -9.40
N CYS A 153 -0.64 4.17 -8.08
CA CYS A 153 -0.83 2.88 -7.42
C CYS A 153 -2.29 2.71 -6.96
N GLY A 154 -2.72 1.46 -6.79
CA GLY A 154 -4.06 1.13 -6.33
C GLY A 154 -4.39 1.72 -4.95
N SER A 155 -3.39 1.98 -4.10
CA SER A 155 -3.58 2.67 -2.82
C SER A 155 -3.97 4.14 -3.01
N THR A 156 -3.23 4.89 -3.84
CA THR A 156 -3.55 6.30 -4.14
C THR A 156 -4.91 6.45 -4.80
N PHE A 157 -5.23 5.61 -5.78
CA PHE A 157 -6.56 5.58 -6.40
C PHE A 157 -7.66 5.21 -5.39
N GLY A 158 -7.37 4.28 -4.47
CA GLY A 158 -8.29 3.91 -3.39
C GLY A 158 -8.61 5.09 -2.47
N ASN A 159 -7.60 5.88 -2.11
CA ASN A 159 -7.79 7.10 -1.31
C ASN A 159 -8.59 8.18 -2.05
N LEU A 160 -8.34 8.36 -3.35
CA LEU A 160 -9.12 9.28 -4.18
C LEU A 160 -10.58 8.83 -4.33
N LEU A 161 -10.81 7.53 -4.54
CA LEU A 161 -12.16 6.96 -4.61
C LEU A 161 -12.89 7.13 -3.26
N ARG A 162 -12.20 6.91 -2.14
CA ARG A 162 -12.73 7.13 -0.79
C ARG A 162 -13.20 8.57 -0.60
N PHE A 163 -12.39 9.54 -1.02
CA PHE A 163 -12.76 10.95 -1.00
C PHE A 163 -13.95 11.26 -1.93
N ALA A 164 -13.95 10.73 -3.16
CA ALA A 164 -15.02 10.94 -4.14
C ALA A 164 -16.38 10.34 -3.71
N ARG A 165 -16.37 9.33 -2.84
CA ARG A 165 -17.56 8.69 -2.26
C ARG A 165 -18.06 9.36 -0.98
N ASN A 166 -17.35 10.38 -0.47
CA ASN A 166 -17.55 10.95 0.87
C ASN A 166 -17.62 9.89 1.97
N VAL A 167 -16.77 8.87 1.88
CA VAL A 167 -16.56 7.96 3.00
C VAL A 167 -15.64 8.68 3.96
N GLU A 168 -16.25 9.49 4.82
CA GLU A 168 -15.58 10.32 5.81
C GLU A 168 -14.74 9.47 6.76
N THR A 169 -13.43 9.72 6.77
CA THR A 169 -12.51 9.12 7.71
C THR A 169 -11.59 10.19 8.24
N GLU A 170 -11.30 10.17 9.54
CA GLU A 170 -10.31 11.07 10.15
C GLU A 170 -8.89 10.87 9.58
N LYS A 171 -8.69 9.73 8.90
CA LYS A 171 -7.41 9.30 8.36
C LYS A 171 -6.92 10.15 7.17
N PRO A 172 -5.85 10.94 7.35
CA PRO A 172 -5.27 11.72 6.28
C PRO A 172 -4.58 10.81 5.26
N PHE A 173 -4.34 11.35 4.07
CA PHE A 173 -3.44 10.75 3.09
C PHE A 173 -2.72 11.86 2.33
N ARG A 174 -1.53 11.55 1.82
CA ARG A 174 -0.76 12.47 0.99
C ARG A 174 -0.06 11.71 -0.14
N PHE A 175 0.14 12.41 -1.26
CA PHE A 175 0.87 11.88 -2.41
C PHE A 175 1.42 13.04 -3.24
N LEU A 176 2.48 12.78 -3.99
CA LEU A 176 3.04 13.72 -4.95
C LEU A 176 2.36 13.54 -6.31
N VAL A 177 2.29 14.63 -7.06
CA VAL A 177 1.83 14.64 -8.45
C VAL A 177 2.90 15.29 -9.31
N GLU A 178 3.23 14.66 -10.42
CA GLU A 178 4.18 15.17 -11.40
C GLU A 178 3.71 14.82 -12.82
N VAL A 179 3.91 15.74 -13.77
CA VAL A 179 3.58 15.48 -15.18
C VAL A 179 4.82 15.17 -15.99
N VAL A 180 4.86 13.98 -16.60
CA VAL A 180 5.92 13.56 -17.53
C VAL A 180 5.30 13.32 -18.91
N GLY A 181 5.74 14.09 -19.91
CA GLY A 181 5.05 14.16 -21.20
C GLY A 181 3.61 14.64 -21.02
N LYS A 182 2.64 13.78 -21.36
CA LYS A 182 1.20 14.00 -21.17
C LYS A 182 0.62 13.36 -19.90
N THR A 183 1.36 12.43 -19.29
CA THR A 183 0.87 11.59 -18.19
C THR A 183 1.01 12.28 -16.84
N VAL A 184 -0.06 12.26 -16.06
CA VAL A 184 -0.06 12.68 -14.65
C VAL A 184 0.29 11.49 -13.77
N PHE A 185 1.46 11.51 -13.12
CA PHE A 185 1.88 10.50 -12.17
C PHE A 185 1.43 10.85 -10.75
N LEU A 186 0.85 9.88 -10.05
CA LEU A 186 0.42 9.97 -8.65
C LEU A 186 1.31 9.05 -7.80
N ILE A 187 2.19 9.62 -7.00
CA ILE A 187 3.27 8.91 -6.31
C ILE A 187 3.03 8.97 -4.81
N ARG A 188 3.01 7.81 -4.16
CA ARG A 188 2.80 7.73 -2.72
C ARG A 188 3.86 8.51 -1.97
N ARG A 189 3.46 9.24 -0.93
CA ARG A 189 4.36 10.05 -0.10
C ARG A 189 4.16 9.73 1.36
N GLU A 190 4.94 8.77 1.85
CA GLU A 190 5.01 8.47 3.29
C GLU A 190 5.92 9.48 4.00
N ASN A 191 5.96 9.44 5.33
CA ASN A 191 6.84 10.30 6.10
C ASN A 191 8.31 9.93 5.90
N SER A 192 8.56 8.64 5.70
CA SER A 192 9.86 8.11 5.31
C SER A 192 9.69 7.10 4.18
N PRO A 193 10.62 7.02 3.22
CA PRO A 193 10.60 5.95 2.23
C PRO A 193 10.63 4.55 2.87
N LYS A 194 11.25 4.43 4.05
CA LYS A 194 11.33 3.19 4.84
C LYS A 194 10.29 3.12 5.95
N GLU A 195 9.20 3.89 5.84
CA GLU A 195 8.11 3.83 6.81
C GLU A 195 7.52 2.41 6.85
N VAL A 196 7.46 1.86 8.05
CA VAL A 196 6.92 0.52 8.31
C VAL A 196 5.54 0.63 8.94
N ILE A 197 4.76 -0.44 8.84
CA ILE A 197 3.50 -0.57 9.58
C ILE A 197 3.86 -0.92 11.04
N PRO A 198 3.55 -0.06 12.04
CA PRO A 198 3.85 -0.36 13.43
C PRO A 198 2.85 -1.36 14.01
N ASP A 199 3.24 -2.02 15.09
CA ASP A 199 2.38 -2.88 15.90
C ASP A 199 1.56 -3.91 15.11
N ILE A 200 2.19 -4.51 14.08
CA ILE A 200 1.55 -5.54 13.28
C ILE A 200 1.09 -6.68 14.19
N ARG A 201 -0.20 -7.00 14.06
CA ARG A 201 -0.89 -8.09 14.71
C ARG A 201 -1.69 -8.88 13.69
N GLY A 202 -1.96 -10.13 14.00
CA GLY A 202 -2.69 -11.04 13.11
C GLY A 202 -1.77 -11.85 12.21
N TYR A 203 -2.32 -12.25 11.06
CA TYR A 203 -1.74 -13.32 10.23
C TYR A 203 -1.72 -12.92 8.75
N GLY A 204 -1.65 -11.62 8.48
CA GLY A 204 -1.74 -11.04 7.14
C GLY A 204 -0.53 -11.36 6.27
N HIS A 205 0.62 -11.68 6.87
CA HIS A 205 1.84 -12.08 6.16
C HIS A 205 2.13 -13.57 6.31
N SER A 206 2.07 -14.08 7.53
CA SER A 206 2.31 -15.49 7.85
C SER A 206 1.36 -16.45 7.12
N PHE A 207 0.09 -16.07 6.92
CA PHE A 207 -0.85 -16.93 6.20
C PHE A 207 -0.56 -17.03 4.69
N PRO A 208 -0.38 -15.93 3.93
CA PRO A 208 0.11 -16.00 2.56
C PRO A 208 1.41 -16.78 2.42
N GLU A 209 2.40 -16.54 3.28
CA GLU A 209 3.69 -17.26 3.25
C GLU A 209 3.51 -18.77 3.40
N ALA A 210 2.60 -19.21 4.26
CA ALA A 210 2.33 -20.63 4.50
C ALA A 210 1.44 -21.29 3.44
N ASN A 211 0.66 -20.51 2.68
CA ASN A 211 -0.36 -21.01 1.74
C ASN A 211 -0.07 -20.65 0.28
N THR A 212 1.10 -20.08 0.02
CA THR A 212 1.57 -19.81 -1.33
C THR A 212 3.00 -20.32 -1.50
N THR A 213 3.41 -20.56 -2.74
CA THR A 213 4.77 -21.03 -3.07
C THR A 213 5.30 -20.24 -4.25
N TRP A 214 6.48 -19.65 -4.09
CA TRP A 214 7.23 -19.07 -5.20
C TRP A 214 7.74 -20.16 -6.16
N ASP A 215 7.68 -19.90 -7.46
CA ASP A 215 8.33 -20.76 -8.46
C ASP A 215 9.85 -20.81 -8.20
N ALA A 216 10.53 -21.85 -8.70
CA ALA A 216 11.93 -22.11 -8.37
C ALA A 216 12.86 -20.94 -8.74
N ASP A 217 12.60 -20.26 -9.84
CA ASP A 217 13.29 -19.08 -10.34
C ASP A 217 12.96 -17.78 -9.56
N LEU A 218 11.90 -17.81 -8.75
CA LEU A 218 11.40 -16.66 -7.99
C LEU A 218 11.56 -16.82 -6.47
N ARG A 219 12.33 -17.82 -6.00
CA ARG A 219 12.52 -18.07 -4.55
C ARG A 219 13.16 -16.92 -3.78
N SER A 220 13.95 -16.08 -4.45
CA SER A 220 14.52 -14.87 -3.87
C SER A 220 13.59 -13.67 -3.94
N SER A 221 12.33 -13.83 -4.35
CA SER A 221 11.36 -12.74 -4.40
C SER A 221 10.93 -12.31 -3.00
N ASP A 222 10.60 -11.03 -2.89
CA ASP A 222 10.06 -10.43 -1.68
C ASP A 222 8.61 -10.01 -1.88
N THR A 223 8.35 -9.16 -2.87
CA THR A 223 6.99 -8.73 -3.26
C THR A 223 6.78 -8.91 -4.75
N HIS A 224 5.51 -8.94 -5.18
CA HIS A 224 5.14 -8.97 -6.58
C HIS A 224 4.28 -7.76 -6.95
N GLN A 225 4.63 -7.07 -8.02
CA GLN A 225 3.94 -5.87 -8.49
C GLN A 225 3.35 -6.11 -9.88
N ARG A 226 2.06 -5.84 -10.01
CA ARG A 226 1.28 -5.89 -11.26
C ARG A 226 1.09 -4.49 -11.81
N ILE A 227 1.08 -4.37 -13.13
CA ILE A 227 0.83 -3.13 -13.84
C ILE A 227 -0.25 -3.42 -14.89
N ILE A 228 -1.41 -2.81 -14.71
CA ILE A 228 -2.54 -2.93 -15.65
C ILE A 228 -2.85 -1.59 -16.28
N ARG A 229 -3.40 -1.63 -17.48
CA ARG A 229 -4.01 -0.48 -18.16
C ARG A 229 -5.49 -0.74 -18.34
N TYR A 230 -6.31 0.28 -18.15
CA TYR A 230 -7.72 0.24 -18.51
C TYR A 230 -8.26 1.65 -18.77
N GLN A 231 -9.41 1.70 -19.42
CA GLN A 231 -10.17 2.91 -19.64
C GLN A 231 -11.10 3.17 -18.44
N LEU A 232 -10.93 4.30 -17.76
CA LEU A 232 -11.82 4.81 -16.71
C LEU A 232 -12.58 6.02 -17.26
N GLY A 233 -13.77 5.79 -17.80
CA GLY A 233 -14.49 6.80 -18.58
C GLY A 233 -13.67 7.24 -19.78
N HIS A 234 -13.27 8.51 -19.84
CA HIS A 234 -12.43 9.03 -20.91
C HIS A 234 -10.92 9.02 -20.58
N LEU A 235 -10.53 8.56 -19.39
CA LEU A 235 -9.13 8.52 -18.95
C LEU A 235 -8.49 7.14 -19.17
N ASN A 236 -7.37 7.09 -19.88
CA ASN A 236 -6.51 5.92 -19.93
C ASN A 236 -5.65 5.86 -18.67
N ALA A 237 -6.02 4.95 -17.75
CA ALA A 237 -5.37 4.79 -16.47
C ALA A 237 -4.40 3.62 -16.48
N VAL A 238 -3.18 3.84 -15.96
CA VAL A 238 -2.24 2.78 -15.63
C VAL A 238 -2.16 2.65 -14.11
N ILE A 239 -2.41 1.44 -13.60
CA ILE A 239 -2.47 1.15 -12.17
C ILE A 239 -1.41 0.13 -11.80
N ARG A 240 -0.55 0.48 -10.84
CA ARG A 240 0.33 -0.47 -10.14
C ARG A 240 -0.34 -0.99 -8.87
N PHE A 241 -0.22 -2.28 -8.58
CA PHE A 241 -0.59 -2.82 -7.28
C PHE A 241 0.17 -4.11 -6.95
N GLU A 242 0.23 -4.44 -5.67
CA GLU A 242 0.72 -5.74 -5.21
C GLU A 242 -0.38 -6.80 -5.29
N ALA A 243 -0.01 -8.01 -5.70
CA ALA A 243 -0.90 -9.16 -5.74
C ALA A 243 -0.39 -10.28 -4.82
N ASP A 244 -1.29 -10.85 -4.03
CA ASP A 244 -0.95 -11.85 -3.01
C ASP A 244 -0.67 -13.24 -3.60
N GLY A 245 -1.16 -13.52 -4.81
CA GLY A 245 -0.89 -14.79 -5.48
C GLY A 245 -1.68 -14.99 -6.77
N TYR A 246 -1.56 -16.20 -7.33
CA TYR A 246 -2.38 -16.66 -8.45
C TYR A 246 -2.91 -18.10 -8.27
N LEU A 247 -4.05 -18.38 -8.91
CA LEU A 247 -4.66 -19.71 -8.98
C LEU A 247 -4.16 -20.46 -10.22
N ALA A 248 -3.38 -21.52 -10.03
CA ALA A 248 -2.75 -22.26 -11.14
C ALA A 248 -3.78 -22.89 -12.09
N GLU A 249 -4.91 -23.36 -11.58
CA GLU A 249 -6.01 -23.92 -12.37
C GLU A 249 -6.76 -22.89 -13.22
N LYS A 250 -6.49 -21.60 -13.00
CA LYS A 250 -7.03 -20.47 -13.79
C LYS A 250 -6.04 -19.93 -14.82
N VAL A 251 -4.80 -20.40 -14.78
CA VAL A 251 -3.87 -20.22 -15.89
C VAL A 251 -4.32 -21.20 -16.97
N ALA A 252 -4.71 -20.68 -18.14
CA ALA A 252 -5.10 -21.55 -19.25
C ALA A 252 -3.99 -22.58 -19.48
N ALA A 253 -4.35 -23.86 -19.55
CA ALA A 253 -3.42 -24.89 -19.96
C ALA A 253 -3.03 -24.59 -21.41
N GLU A 254 -1.94 -23.84 -21.60
CA GLU A 254 -1.34 -23.76 -22.92
C GLU A 254 -1.06 -25.20 -23.34
N LYS A 255 -1.69 -25.61 -24.45
CA LYS A 255 -1.24 -26.77 -25.22
C LYS A 255 0.18 -26.44 -25.63
N THR A 256 1.13 -26.85 -24.80
CA THR A 256 2.56 -26.67 -25.04
C THR A 256 2.91 -27.56 -26.21
N TYR A 257 2.88 -27.00 -27.42
CA TYR A 257 3.80 -27.44 -28.44
C TYR A 257 5.18 -27.00 -27.96
N ALA A 258 5.83 -27.88 -27.21
CA ALA A 258 7.20 -27.70 -26.80
C ALA A 258 8.07 -27.56 -28.07
N SER A 259 8.53 -26.34 -28.36
CA SER A 259 9.74 -26.17 -29.15
C SER A 259 10.90 -26.17 -28.17
N PRO A 260 11.86 -27.11 -28.30
CA PRO A 260 13.02 -27.14 -27.43
C PRO A 260 14.00 -26.07 -27.90
N ALA A 261 14.06 -24.93 -27.21
CA ALA A 261 15.16 -23.99 -27.37
C ALA A 261 15.52 -23.38 -26.02
N ASN A 262 16.73 -23.75 -25.58
CA ASN A 262 17.58 -23.15 -24.53
C ASN A 262 17.07 -23.15 -23.09
N ARG A 263 17.20 -24.31 -22.44
CA ARG A 263 17.53 -24.37 -21.00
C ARG A 263 19.01 -24.04 -20.81
N GLU A 264 19.36 -22.76 -20.84
CA GLU A 264 20.59 -22.29 -20.20
C GLU A 264 20.18 -21.55 -18.93
N VAL A 265 20.41 -22.21 -17.79
CA VAL A 265 20.30 -21.57 -16.48
C VAL A 265 21.51 -20.67 -16.37
N ASN A 266 21.30 -19.36 -16.40
CA ASN A 266 22.37 -18.37 -16.31
C ASN A 266 23.09 -18.52 -14.95
N GLU A 267 24.41 -18.73 -14.96
CA GLU A 267 25.23 -18.98 -13.76
C GLU A 267 25.16 -17.81 -12.76
N ASP A 268 24.92 -16.58 -13.25
CA ASP A 268 24.68 -15.39 -12.42
C ASP A 268 23.48 -15.54 -11.47
N PHE A 269 22.44 -16.28 -11.88
CA PHE A 269 21.26 -16.53 -11.06
C PHE A 269 21.58 -17.44 -9.86
N LEU A 270 22.43 -18.44 -10.07
CA LEU A 270 22.86 -19.36 -9.01
C LEU A 270 23.74 -18.65 -7.99
N VAL A 271 24.59 -17.72 -8.43
CA VAL A 271 25.44 -16.91 -7.54
C VAL A 271 24.60 -15.95 -6.68
N SER A 272 23.60 -15.27 -7.26
CA SER A 272 22.67 -14.42 -6.49
C SER A 272 21.78 -15.22 -5.53
N ALA A 273 21.29 -16.39 -5.93
CA ALA A 273 20.47 -17.25 -5.08
C ALA A 273 21.26 -17.83 -3.90
N LEU A 274 22.56 -18.09 -4.07
CA LEU A 274 23.44 -18.61 -3.01
C LEU A 274 23.88 -17.50 -2.03
N ALA A 275 24.06 -16.27 -2.52
CA ALA A 275 24.40 -15.12 -1.67
C ALA A 275 23.22 -14.64 -0.79
N GLY A 276 21.97 -14.92 -1.18
CA GLY A 276 20.75 -14.52 -0.46
C GLY A 276 20.32 -15.45 0.69
N ASN A 277 21.05 -16.53 0.98
CA ASN A 277 20.68 -17.50 2.03
C ASN A 277 21.15 -17.12 3.46
N THR A 278 21.63 -15.89 3.67
CA THR A 278 21.93 -15.39 5.02
C THR A 278 20.67 -14.74 5.61
N ILE A 279 20.05 -15.43 6.58
CA ILE A 279 18.89 -14.96 7.35
C ILE A 279 19.29 -13.73 8.17
N SER A 280 19.22 -12.55 7.56
CA SER A 280 19.28 -11.26 8.25
C SER A 280 18.31 -10.33 7.55
N ALA A 281 17.64 -9.44 8.30
CA ALA A 281 16.67 -8.50 7.75
C ALA A 281 17.31 -7.70 6.60
N HIS A 282 16.94 -8.04 5.36
CA HIS A 282 17.55 -7.47 4.17
C HIS A 282 17.02 -6.05 3.98
N THR A 283 17.83 -5.07 4.40
CA THR A 283 17.61 -3.67 4.02
C THR A 283 18.54 -3.38 2.86
N PRO A 284 18.03 -3.05 1.65
CA PRO A 284 18.91 -2.66 0.55
C PRO A 284 19.79 -1.48 0.97
N LYS A 285 21.06 -1.52 0.59
CA LYS A 285 21.93 -0.36 0.71
C LYS A 285 21.41 0.70 -0.26
N ASN A 286 21.52 1.97 0.13
CA ASN A 286 21.23 3.07 -0.78
C ASN A 286 22.18 2.94 -1.99
N SER A 287 21.61 2.70 -3.15
CA SER A 287 22.28 2.64 -4.45
C SER A 287 21.54 3.57 -5.38
N ASP A 288 22.24 4.21 -6.30
CA ASP A 288 21.66 5.11 -7.30
C ASP A 288 21.20 4.37 -8.56
N SER A 289 21.46 3.07 -8.65
CA SER A 289 21.11 2.25 -9.82
C SER A 289 20.15 1.13 -9.48
N LEU A 290 19.13 0.96 -10.33
CA LEU A 290 18.24 -0.20 -10.31
C LEU A 290 18.75 -1.30 -11.24
N LYS A 291 18.92 -2.51 -10.71
CA LYS A 291 19.23 -3.70 -11.51
C LYS A 291 17.95 -4.38 -11.99
N VAL A 292 17.91 -4.70 -13.28
CA VAL A 292 16.78 -5.41 -13.91
C VAL A 292 17.26 -6.77 -14.41
N ILE A 293 16.65 -7.84 -13.90
CA ILE A 293 16.92 -9.23 -14.29
C ILE A 293 15.74 -9.77 -15.09
N ARG A 294 16.01 -10.54 -16.13
CA ARG A 294 14.96 -11.15 -16.96
C ARG A 294 14.33 -12.36 -16.26
N GLY A 295 13.00 -12.34 -16.10
CA GLY A 295 12.21 -13.42 -15.52
C GLY A 295 11.64 -14.39 -16.56
N GLN A 296 11.11 -15.54 -16.09
CA GLN A 296 10.68 -16.67 -16.93
C GLN A 296 9.16 -16.66 -17.23
N GLY A 297 8.65 -15.53 -17.70
CA GLY A 297 7.26 -15.35 -18.13
C GLY A 297 6.35 -14.67 -17.10
N SER A 298 5.07 -14.52 -17.42
CA SER A 298 4.06 -13.87 -16.57
C SER A 298 2.87 -14.79 -16.30
N VAL A 299 2.02 -14.41 -15.35
CA VAL A 299 0.70 -15.03 -15.15
C VAL A 299 -0.39 -14.09 -15.66
N PRO A 300 -1.49 -14.61 -16.24
CA PRO A 300 -2.56 -13.76 -16.74
C PRO A 300 -3.30 -13.07 -15.58
N GLN A 301 -3.72 -11.82 -15.79
CA GLN A 301 -4.51 -11.05 -14.82
C GLN A 301 -5.79 -11.79 -14.38
N SER A 302 -6.36 -12.64 -15.25
CA SER A 302 -7.53 -13.44 -14.95
C SER A 302 -7.34 -14.52 -13.88
N ALA A 303 -6.10 -14.82 -13.48
CA ALA A 303 -5.78 -15.86 -12.49
C ALA A 303 -5.34 -15.30 -11.13
N VAL A 304 -5.15 -13.98 -11.02
CA VAL A 304 -4.63 -13.31 -9.81
C VAL A 304 -5.68 -13.23 -8.71
N PHE A 305 -5.25 -13.28 -7.44
CA PHE A 305 -6.10 -13.02 -6.28
C PHE A 305 -5.48 -12.01 -5.29
N ASP A 306 -6.35 -11.43 -4.46
CA ASP A 306 -6.02 -10.70 -3.22
C ASP A 306 -6.56 -11.52 -2.04
N LEU A 307 -5.99 -11.36 -0.85
CA LEU A 307 -6.23 -12.22 0.31
C LEU A 307 -6.40 -11.41 1.59
N LYS A 308 -7.36 -11.81 2.43
CA LYS A 308 -7.48 -11.35 3.81
C LYS A 308 -7.67 -12.48 4.80
N THR A 309 -7.13 -12.27 6.01
CA THR A 309 -7.38 -13.11 7.17
C THR A 309 -8.29 -12.40 8.16
N ARG A 310 -9.20 -13.13 8.80
CA ARG A 310 -10.09 -12.62 9.85
C ARG A 310 -10.20 -13.59 11.02
N SER A 311 -10.45 -13.07 12.21
CA SER A 311 -10.78 -13.92 13.36
C SER A 311 -12.14 -14.59 13.14
N ILE A 312 -12.25 -15.88 13.47
CA ILE A 312 -13.49 -16.64 13.37
C ILE A 312 -14.63 -16.00 14.18
N LYS A 313 -14.29 -15.22 15.23
CA LYS A 313 -15.24 -14.48 16.05
C LYS A 313 -16.04 -13.43 15.26
N LYS A 314 -15.49 -12.91 14.15
CA LYS A 314 -16.15 -11.91 13.30
C LYS A 314 -17.03 -12.52 12.21
N LYS A 315 -16.92 -13.83 11.94
CA LYS A 315 -17.51 -14.49 10.76
C LYS A 315 -19.01 -14.23 10.57
N HIS A 316 -19.80 -14.17 11.65
CA HIS A 316 -21.24 -13.95 11.54
C HIS A 316 -21.65 -12.52 11.17
N HIS A 317 -20.75 -11.55 11.33
CA HIS A 317 -20.98 -10.13 11.05
C HIS A 317 -19.92 -9.57 10.10
N ASP A 318 -19.25 -10.45 9.35
CA ASP A 318 -18.12 -10.09 8.51
C ASP A 318 -18.58 -9.36 7.24
N THR A 319 -18.07 -8.16 7.03
CA THR A 319 -18.30 -7.33 5.85
C THR A 319 -17.07 -7.23 4.95
N THR A 320 -15.99 -7.97 5.25
CA THR A 320 -14.69 -7.83 4.58
C THR A 320 -14.81 -7.98 3.08
N VAL A 321 -15.64 -8.90 2.58
CA VAL A 321 -15.82 -9.03 1.12
C VAL A 321 -16.39 -7.76 0.51
N SER A 322 -17.48 -7.20 1.07
CA SER A 322 -18.09 -5.97 0.54
C SER A 322 -17.17 -4.76 0.69
N ASP A 323 -16.44 -4.73 1.79
CA ASP A 323 -15.54 -3.64 2.15
C ASP A 323 -14.33 -3.59 1.19
N GLN A 324 -13.83 -4.75 0.74
CA GLN A 324 -12.71 -4.80 -0.22
C GLN A 324 -13.13 -4.58 -1.68
N ILE A 325 -14.41 -4.63 -2.05
CA ILE A 325 -14.85 -4.49 -3.46
C ILE A 325 -14.29 -3.24 -4.16
N PRO A 326 -14.30 -2.02 -3.58
CA PRO A 326 -13.80 -0.83 -4.26
C PRO A 326 -12.30 -0.95 -4.60
N ARG A 327 -11.50 -1.57 -3.71
CA ARG A 327 -10.07 -1.86 -3.94
C ARG A 327 -9.89 -2.87 -5.08
N LEU A 328 -10.66 -3.95 -5.05
CA LEU A 328 -10.62 -5.00 -6.07
C LEU A 328 -11.11 -4.50 -7.44
N TRP A 329 -12.04 -3.55 -7.47
CA TRP A 329 -12.48 -2.84 -8.67
C TRP A 329 -11.34 -1.99 -9.26
N ILE A 330 -10.64 -1.16 -8.48
CA ILE A 330 -9.49 -0.38 -8.99
C ILE A 330 -8.40 -1.31 -9.56
N ARG A 331 -8.12 -2.42 -8.86
CA ARG A 331 -7.04 -3.34 -9.22
C ARG A 331 -7.45 -4.39 -10.26
N GLN A 332 -8.73 -4.45 -10.61
CA GLN A 332 -9.31 -5.45 -11.50
C GLN A 332 -8.88 -6.88 -11.13
N ILE A 333 -8.89 -7.20 -9.83
CA ILE A 333 -8.52 -8.52 -9.31
C ILE A 333 -9.76 -9.43 -9.31
N PRO A 334 -9.73 -10.59 -9.99
CA PRO A 334 -10.92 -11.42 -10.20
C PRO A 334 -11.24 -12.40 -9.06
N PHE A 335 -10.28 -12.69 -8.18
CA PHE A 335 -10.46 -13.64 -7.09
C PHE A 335 -10.09 -13.03 -5.74
N PHE A 336 -10.85 -13.38 -4.71
CA PHE A 336 -10.60 -12.96 -3.34
C PHE A 336 -10.54 -14.17 -2.42
N VAL A 337 -9.45 -14.30 -1.67
CA VAL A 337 -9.27 -15.36 -0.67
C VAL A 337 -9.57 -14.79 0.71
N LEU A 338 -10.56 -15.34 1.39
CA LEU A 338 -10.89 -14.96 2.77
C LEU A 338 -10.70 -16.16 3.68
N ALA A 339 -9.78 -16.03 4.64
CA ALA A 339 -9.40 -17.09 5.56
C ALA A 339 -9.74 -16.73 7.01
N TYR A 340 -10.63 -17.50 7.65
CA TYR A 340 -10.92 -17.32 9.07
C TYR A 340 -9.99 -18.17 9.94
N HIS A 341 -9.58 -17.62 11.09
CA HIS A 341 -8.73 -18.32 12.05
C HIS A 341 -9.28 -18.27 13.48
N ASP A 342 -8.96 -19.31 14.25
CA ASP A 342 -9.15 -19.34 15.69
C ASP A 342 -7.81 -19.18 16.40
N TYR A 343 -7.48 -17.94 16.79
CA TYR A 343 -6.18 -17.57 17.36
C TYR A 343 -4.96 -18.07 16.54
N GLY A 344 -5.01 -17.97 15.20
CA GLY A 344 -3.96 -18.47 14.31
C GLY A 344 -4.11 -19.93 13.87
N LEU A 345 -5.13 -20.65 14.34
CA LEU A 345 -5.48 -21.96 13.79
C LEU A 345 -6.37 -21.75 12.56
N PHE A 346 -5.83 -22.02 11.38
CA PHE A 346 -6.57 -22.00 10.12
C PHE A 346 -7.05 -23.41 9.79
N ARG A 347 -8.32 -23.55 9.43
CA ARG A 347 -8.93 -24.79 8.98
C ARG A 347 -9.30 -24.65 7.51
N SER A 348 -9.10 -25.69 6.71
CA SER A 348 -9.31 -25.59 5.26
C SER A 348 -10.77 -25.29 4.91
N GLU A 349 -11.73 -25.76 5.72
CA GLU A 349 -13.17 -25.45 5.59
C GLU A 349 -13.52 -23.99 5.92
N GLU A 350 -12.59 -23.24 6.54
CA GLU A 350 -12.73 -21.82 6.91
C GLU A 350 -11.99 -20.88 5.93
N VAL A 351 -11.42 -21.43 4.86
CA VAL A 351 -10.76 -20.67 3.79
C VAL A 351 -11.63 -20.71 2.54
N THR A 352 -12.00 -19.54 2.03
CA THR A 352 -12.85 -19.41 0.85
C THR A 352 -12.09 -18.73 -0.27
N VAL A 353 -12.14 -19.30 -1.47
CA VAL A 353 -11.67 -18.68 -2.71
C VAL A 353 -12.90 -18.30 -3.53
N ARG A 354 -13.15 -17.00 -3.68
CA ARG A 354 -14.36 -16.49 -4.34
C ARG A 354 -14.00 -15.78 -5.64
N ASN A 355 -14.72 -16.07 -6.73
CA ASN A 355 -14.74 -15.22 -7.91
C ASN A 355 -15.56 -13.95 -7.59
N ILE A 356 -14.89 -12.80 -7.54
CA ILE A 356 -15.47 -11.53 -7.10
C ILE A 356 -16.02 -10.68 -8.26
N LYS A 357 -15.82 -11.10 -9.51
CA LYS A 357 -16.27 -10.34 -10.69
C LYS A 357 -17.76 -9.95 -10.65
N PRO A 358 -18.70 -10.81 -10.25
CA PRO A 358 -20.11 -10.42 -10.15
C PRO A 358 -20.36 -9.31 -9.12
N ASP A 359 -19.65 -9.36 -7.98
CA ASP A 359 -19.77 -8.36 -6.92
C ASP A 359 -19.15 -7.02 -7.33
N VAL A 360 -18.01 -7.04 -8.02
CA VAL A 360 -17.38 -5.86 -8.62
C VAL A 360 -18.30 -5.21 -9.66
N ALA A 361 -18.90 -6.01 -10.55
CA ALA A 361 -19.82 -5.51 -11.57
C ALA A 361 -21.09 -4.88 -10.97
N ARG A 362 -21.64 -5.48 -9.91
CA ARG A 362 -22.77 -4.91 -9.15
C ARG A 362 -22.36 -3.60 -8.49
N TRP A 363 -21.23 -3.58 -7.77
CA TRP A 363 -20.74 -2.37 -7.12
C TRP A 363 -20.52 -1.23 -8.10
N GLU A 364 -19.89 -1.50 -9.25
CA GLU A 364 -19.69 -0.50 -10.31
C GLU A 364 -21.03 0.05 -10.83
N SER A 365 -22.03 -0.82 -11.00
CA SER A 365 -23.37 -0.40 -11.42
C SER A 365 -24.07 0.48 -10.37
N ASP A 366 -23.89 0.17 -9.09
CA ASP A 366 -24.53 0.88 -7.98
C ASP A 366 -23.81 2.21 -7.64
N ASN A 367 -22.51 2.33 -7.95
CA ASN A 367 -21.67 3.47 -7.57
C ASN A 367 -21.29 4.38 -8.76
N LYS A 368 -22.04 4.35 -9.87
CA LYS A 368 -21.75 5.17 -11.08
C LYS A 368 -21.56 6.65 -10.80
N GLY A 369 -22.36 7.22 -9.88
CA GLY A 369 -22.26 8.63 -9.49
C GLY A 369 -20.91 8.95 -8.85
N ASP A 370 -20.44 8.07 -7.97
CA ASP A 370 -19.15 8.22 -7.30
C ASP A 370 -17.98 7.99 -8.25
N VAL A 371 -18.13 7.09 -9.22
CA VAL A 371 -17.13 6.89 -10.29
C VAL A 371 -16.98 8.16 -11.14
N ARG A 372 -18.08 8.84 -11.50
CA ARG A 372 -17.98 10.15 -12.21
C ARG A 372 -17.30 11.22 -11.37
N LYS A 373 -17.53 11.25 -10.05
CA LYS A 373 -16.83 12.17 -9.14
C LYS A 373 -15.34 11.84 -9.06
N LEU A 374 -14.96 10.56 -9.05
CA LEU A 374 -13.56 10.14 -9.10
C LEU A 374 -12.88 10.64 -10.40
N ILE A 375 -13.54 10.46 -11.55
CA ILE A 375 -13.04 10.95 -12.84
C ILE A 375 -12.84 12.46 -12.79
N GLY A 376 -13.89 13.21 -12.40
CA GLY A 376 -13.83 14.66 -12.29
C GLY A 376 -12.76 15.15 -11.30
N LEU A 377 -12.55 14.44 -10.20
CA LEU A 377 -11.49 14.72 -9.24
C LEU A 377 -10.09 14.55 -9.86
N ILE A 378 -9.86 13.45 -10.59
CA ILE A 378 -8.58 13.21 -11.26
C ILE A 378 -8.32 14.29 -12.32
N VAL A 379 -9.34 14.67 -13.10
CA VAL A 379 -9.24 15.76 -14.09
C VAL A 379 -8.90 17.09 -13.41
N LYS A 380 -9.58 17.45 -12.32
CA LYS A 380 -9.27 18.67 -11.56
C LYS A 380 -7.83 18.69 -11.03
N ILE A 381 -7.34 17.58 -10.49
CA ILE A 381 -5.93 17.47 -10.06
C ILE A 381 -4.99 17.64 -11.25
N ALA A 382 -5.30 17.00 -12.38
CA ALA A 382 -4.53 17.09 -13.62
C ALA A 382 -4.46 18.52 -14.16
N ASP A 383 -5.57 19.26 -14.16
CA ASP A 383 -5.64 20.64 -14.64
C ASP A 383 -4.79 21.57 -13.77
N VAL A 384 -4.90 21.45 -12.44
CA VAL A 384 -4.10 22.25 -11.52
C VAL A 384 -2.61 21.96 -11.71
N VAL A 385 -2.17 20.70 -11.71
CA VAL A 385 -0.73 20.40 -11.86
C VAL A 385 -0.19 20.81 -13.23
N LYS A 386 -1.00 20.75 -14.30
CA LYS A 386 -0.58 21.21 -15.63
C LYS A 386 -0.42 22.73 -15.71
N ALA A 387 -1.18 23.48 -14.90
CA ALA A 387 -1.08 24.93 -14.80
C ALA A 387 0.02 25.41 -13.84
N THR A 388 0.45 24.56 -12.88
CA THR A 388 1.51 24.89 -11.92
C THR A 388 2.89 24.96 -12.60
N PRO A 389 3.72 25.98 -12.32
CA PRO A 389 5.12 26.02 -12.74
C PRO A 389 5.88 24.77 -12.30
N GLY A 390 6.70 24.21 -13.21
CA GLY A 390 7.41 22.95 -12.95
C GLY A 390 6.54 21.69 -13.02
N ARG A 391 5.21 21.83 -13.18
CA ARG A 391 4.23 20.73 -13.35
C ARG A 391 4.30 19.67 -12.25
N LYS A 392 4.47 20.13 -11.02
CA LYS A 392 4.57 19.32 -9.80
C LYS A 392 3.71 19.91 -8.70
N LEU A 393 3.05 19.06 -7.92
CA LEU A 393 2.35 19.47 -6.70
C LEU A 393 2.34 18.35 -5.66
N GLU A 394 2.01 18.69 -4.42
CA GLU A 394 1.69 17.72 -3.38
C GLU A 394 0.19 17.78 -3.07
N VAL A 395 -0.45 16.64 -2.97
CA VAL A 395 -1.84 16.52 -2.53
C VAL A 395 -1.89 16.00 -1.11
N ARG A 396 -2.68 16.64 -0.25
CA ARG A 396 -2.95 16.19 1.12
C ARG A 396 -4.44 16.27 1.43
N TYR A 397 -5.01 15.16 1.87
CA TYR A 397 -6.34 15.14 2.47
C TYR A 397 -6.26 15.36 3.97
N ARG A 398 -7.16 16.19 4.49
CA ARG A 398 -7.43 16.31 5.92
C ARG A 398 -8.93 16.30 6.17
N TYR A 399 -9.33 15.55 7.18
CA TYR A 399 -10.72 15.49 7.63
C TYR A 399 -11.23 16.90 7.99
N GLY A 400 -12.46 17.21 7.59
CA GLY A 400 -13.08 18.53 7.74
C GLY A 400 -12.56 19.63 6.79
N LEU A 401 -11.34 19.53 6.25
CA LEU A 401 -10.75 20.55 5.37
C LEU A 401 -10.90 20.22 3.88
N GLY A 402 -10.84 18.93 3.52
CA GLY A 402 -10.88 18.48 2.13
C GLY A 402 -9.50 18.14 1.58
N LEU A 403 -9.38 18.18 0.25
CA LEU A 403 -8.19 17.79 -0.48
C LEU A 403 -7.39 19.02 -0.90
N GLU A 404 -6.30 19.30 -0.20
CA GLU A 404 -5.42 20.44 -0.48
C GLU A 404 -4.41 20.08 -1.55
N LEU A 405 -4.31 20.92 -2.58
CA LEU A 405 -3.28 20.87 -3.60
C LEU A 405 -2.27 21.96 -3.26
N ARG A 406 -1.01 21.58 -3.09
CA ARG A 406 0.05 22.40 -2.49
C ARG A 406 1.26 22.45 -3.39
N GLU A 407 2.04 23.52 -3.32
CA GLU A 407 3.36 23.53 -3.93
C GLU A 407 4.23 22.46 -3.27
N GLN A 408 5.11 21.84 -4.06
CA GLN A 408 6.14 20.96 -3.50
C GLN A 408 7.23 21.82 -2.87
N VAL A 409 7.73 21.37 -1.72
CA VAL A 409 8.95 21.91 -1.12
C VAL A 409 10.18 21.53 -1.97
N GLU A 410 11.25 22.30 -1.83
CA GLU A 410 12.53 21.97 -2.47
C GLU A 410 13.07 20.60 -1.99
N GLY A 411 13.86 19.94 -2.85
CA GLY A 411 14.50 18.66 -2.53
C GLY A 411 13.60 17.43 -2.71
N VAL A 412 12.36 17.58 -3.20
CA VAL A 412 11.54 16.43 -3.62
C VAL A 412 12.05 15.91 -4.97
N ALA A 413 12.50 14.66 -5.00
CA ALA A 413 12.99 14.00 -6.21
C ALA A 413 11.90 13.90 -7.28
N SER A 414 12.32 13.96 -8.55
CA SER A 414 11.42 13.72 -9.68
C SER A 414 10.92 12.28 -9.71
N VAL A 415 9.75 12.08 -10.32
CA VAL A 415 9.13 10.76 -10.44
C VAL A 415 10.00 9.71 -11.14
N LEU A 416 10.78 10.14 -12.14
CA LEU A 416 11.66 9.29 -12.94
C LEU A 416 13.02 9.96 -13.12
N PRO A 417 14.09 9.18 -13.36
CA PRO A 417 15.34 9.68 -13.89
C PRO A 417 15.14 10.39 -15.23
N ASN A 418 16.04 11.31 -15.58
CA ASN A 418 15.90 12.15 -16.78
C ASN A 418 15.82 11.35 -18.08
N ASP A 419 16.63 10.30 -18.23
CA ASP A 419 16.62 9.41 -19.40
C ASP A 419 15.28 8.69 -19.55
N LEU A 420 14.77 8.14 -18.44
CA LEU A 420 13.52 7.39 -18.44
C LEU A 420 12.30 8.30 -18.59
N ALA A 421 12.36 9.53 -18.04
CA ALA A 421 11.36 10.56 -18.26
C ALA A 421 11.31 10.99 -19.73
N ALA A 422 12.48 11.16 -20.38
CA ALA A 422 12.57 11.48 -21.80
C ALA A 422 12.04 10.34 -22.67
N GLN A 423 12.38 9.08 -22.34
CA GLN A 423 11.83 7.90 -23.01
C GLN A 423 10.30 7.84 -22.85
N TRP A 424 9.78 8.03 -21.63
CA TRP A 424 8.34 8.06 -21.37
C TRP A 424 7.64 9.18 -22.15
N ALA A 425 8.25 10.35 -22.23
CA ALA A 425 7.73 11.50 -22.96
C ALA A 425 7.79 11.33 -24.50
N ASN A 426 8.33 10.22 -25.02
CA ASN A 426 8.67 10.01 -26.43
C ASN A 426 9.56 11.16 -26.97
N GLN A 427 10.56 11.55 -26.20
CA GLN A 427 11.46 12.69 -26.48
C GLN A 427 12.90 12.28 -26.89
N GLY A 428 13.17 11.02 -27.26
CA GLY A 428 14.42 10.61 -27.94
C GLY A 428 14.11 10.05 -29.34
N ASP A 429 14.76 10.43 -30.46
CA ASP A 429 16.12 10.96 -30.70
C ASP A 429 16.15 12.40 -31.25
N ARG A 430 16.55 13.40 -30.45
CA ARG A 430 16.95 14.72 -30.99
C ARG A 430 18.11 15.38 -30.25
N ALA A 431 18.93 14.57 -29.58
CA ALA A 431 20.21 15.01 -29.04
C ALA A 431 21.32 14.24 -29.74
N GLU A 432 21.68 14.70 -30.95
CA GLU A 432 23.03 14.45 -31.46
C GLU A 432 24.04 15.06 -30.49
N SER A 433 25.12 14.32 -30.31
CA SER A 433 26.28 14.65 -29.50
C SER A 433 26.78 16.07 -29.71
N THR A 434 26.69 16.90 -28.67
CA THR A 434 27.69 17.94 -28.43
C THR A 434 28.31 17.69 -27.07
N GLY A 435 29.35 16.86 -27.06
CA GLY A 435 30.25 16.77 -25.94
C GLY A 435 30.96 18.10 -25.77
N VAL A 436 30.59 18.85 -24.72
CA VAL A 436 31.40 19.95 -24.22
C VAL A 436 32.07 19.45 -22.96
N ALA A 437 33.37 19.18 -23.07
CA ALA A 437 34.24 18.89 -21.95
C ALA A 437 34.27 20.10 -21.02
N LEU A 438 33.84 19.91 -19.76
CA LEU A 438 34.10 20.87 -18.69
C LEU A 438 35.33 20.38 -17.92
N GLY A 439 36.44 21.08 -18.14
CA GLY A 439 37.68 20.92 -17.40
C GLY A 439 37.51 21.38 -15.95
N ASN A 440 38.21 20.66 -15.07
CA ASN A 440 38.38 20.99 -13.66
C ASN A 440 38.96 22.40 -13.48
N CYS A 441 38.32 23.21 -12.64
CA CYS A 441 39.00 24.25 -11.88
C CYS A 441 38.39 24.30 -10.47
N SER A 442 39.16 23.76 -9.51
CA SER A 442 39.07 24.07 -8.09
C SER A 442 39.47 25.53 -7.87
N ILE A 443 38.84 26.20 -6.90
CA ILE A 443 39.47 27.23 -6.05
C ILE A 443 38.62 27.39 -4.78
N ASP A 444 39.32 27.27 -3.65
CA ASP A 444 38.89 27.54 -2.29
C ASP A 444 38.58 29.04 -2.05
N GLY A 445 37.70 29.34 -1.11
CA GLY A 445 37.60 30.69 -0.55
C GLY A 445 36.29 31.01 0.17
N ALA A 446 36.02 30.39 1.33
CA ALA A 446 34.99 30.86 2.23
C ALA A 446 35.61 31.81 3.28
N VAL A 447 35.30 33.10 3.19
CA VAL A 447 35.50 34.10 4.24
C VAL A 447 34.14 34.36 4.86
N GLY A 448 34.01 34.09 6.16
CA GLY A 448 32.80 34.34 6.93
C GLY A 448 32.64 35.79 7.35
N LEU A 449 31.40 36.21 7.58
CA LEU A 449 31.06 37.29 8.52
C LEU A 449 29.69 37.01 9.16
N GLU A 450 29.70 36.95 10.48
CA GLU A 450 28.54 37.02 11.36
C GLU A 450 27.89 38.41 11.31
N HIS A 451 26.58 38.49 11.50
CA HIS A 451 26.00 39.44 12.47
C HIS A 451 24.53 39.15 12.78
N ASN A 452 24.27 39.06 14.08
CA ASN A 452 22.98 38.99 14.75
C ASN A 452 22.13 40.24 14.55
N TYR A 453 20.80 40.12 14.59
CA TYR A 453 19.93 40.89 15.50
C TYR A 453 18.58 40.18 15.70
N ILE A 454 18.14 40.19 16.96
CA ILE A 454 16.88 39.66 17.53
C ILE A 454 15.84 40.78 17.51
N GLU A 455 14.56 40.49 17.19
CA GLU A 455 13.42 40.88 18.06
C GLU A 455 12.07 40.23 17.67
N LYS A 456 11.50 39.56 18.69
CA LYS A 456 10.09 39.55 19.15
C LYS A 456 8.95 39.09 18.21
N GLY A 457 8.61 37.81 18.34
CA GLY A 457 7.45 37.37 19.16
C GLY A 457 6.03 37.74 18.71
N VAL A 458 5.33 36.76 18.16
CA VAL A 458 3.86 36.64 18.24
C VAL A 458 3.54 35.17 18.59
N PRO A 459 2.68 34.88 19.57
CA PRO A 459 2.44 33.50 20.03
C PRO A 459 1.56 32.78 19.01
N LEU A 460 2.08 31.69 18.42
CA LEU A 460 1.29 30.74 17.66
C LEU A 460 0.82 29.63 18.61
N ASP A 461 -0.51 29.45 18.65
CA ASP A 461 -1.21 28.43 19.42
C ASP A 461 -0.57 27.04 19.25
N GLU A 462 0.09 26.57 20.31
CA GLU A 462 0.57 25.21 20.48
C GLU A 462 -0.60 24.25 20.77
N LYS A 463 -1.44 23.96 19.77
CA LYS A 463 -2.32 22.78 19.79
C LYS A 463 -2.58 22.25 18.38
N ILE A 464 -1.55 21.73 17.74
CA ILE A 464 -1.72 20.78 16.63
C ILE A 464 -0.84 19.58 16.95
N ILE A 465 -1.42 18.64 17.70
CA ILE A 465 -0.79 17.36 18.00
C ILE A 465 -0.79 16.53 16.71
N ASP A 466 0.40 16.01 16.40
CA ASP A 466 0.68 15.01 15.39
C ASP A 466 -0.34 13.87 15.40
N ALA A 467 -1.09 13.75 14.31
CA ALA A 467 -1.97 12.62 14.03
C ALA A 467 -1.74 12.16 12.59
N LEU A 468 -0.58 11.55 12.35
CA LEU A 468 -0.40 10.62 11.25
C LEU A 468 -0.46 9.23 11.87
N ASP A 469 -1.66 8.66 11.84
CA ASP A 469 -1.96 7.31 12.32
C ASP A 469 -2.38 6.40 11.17
N ASP A 470 -2.02 5.14 11.37
CA ASP A 470 -1.65 4.12 10.40
C ASP A 470 -2.77 3.49 9.57
N ASP A 471 -2.40 3.02 8.37
CA ASP A 471 -2.68 1.75 7.64
C ASP A 471 -2.83 2.04 6.14
N GLU A 472 -2.22 1.22 5.28
CA GLU A 472 -2.85 1.01 3.98
C GLU A 472 -4.26 0.52 4.27
N TYR A 473 -5.29 1.23 3.82
CA TYR A 473 -6.68 1.02 4.19
C TYR A 473 -7.05 -0.47 4.24
N ASP A 474 -6.98 -1.06 5.45
CA ASP A 474 -7.82 -2.18 5.82
C ASP A 474 -9.20 -1.55 5.95
N TRP A 475 -10.12 -1.95 5.07
CA TRP A 475 -11.46 -1.38 5.00
C TRP A 475 -12.31 -1.65 6.26
N ASP A 476 -11.69 -2.14 7.35
CA ASP A 476 -12.34 -2.74 8.53
C ASP A 476 -12.05 -2.00 9.86
N LYS A 477 -11.36 -0.85 9.89
CA LYS A 477 -11.25 -0.05 11.12
C LYS A 477 -12.53 0.75 11.39
N LYS A 478 -13.59 0.06 11.81
CA LYS A 478 -14.39 0.56 12.93
C LYS A 478 -13.56 0.35 14.19
N GLU A 479 -13.50 1.35 15.04
CA GLU A 479 -12.70 1.42 16.26
C GLU A 479 -12.69 0.09 17.04
N ASP A 480 -11.50 -0.47 17.27
CA ASP A 480 -11.31 -1.70 18.04
C ASP A 480 -11.46 -1.42 19.53
N TYR A 481 -12.70 -1.45 20.03
CA TYR A 481 -12.98 -1.36 21.46
C TYR A 481 -12.83 -2.70 22.21
N THR A 482 -12.10 -3.69 21.66
CA THR A 482 -11.94 -5.00 22.33
C THR A 482 -10.64 -5.16 23.11
N ALA A 483 -9.83 -4.11 23.26
CA ALA A 483 -8.76 -4.06 24.26
C ALA A 483 -9.31 -3.81 25.68
N CYS A 484 -10.27 -4.61 26.13
CA CYS A 484 -10.57 -4.71 27.57
C CYS A 484 -9.52 -5.63 28.21
N SER A 485 -8.48 -5.03 28.79
CA SER A 485 -7.60 -5.72 29.72
C SER A 485 -8.40 -6.24 30.91
N MET A 486 -8.16 -7.49 31.30
CA MET A 486 -8.91 -8.24 32.32
C MET A 486 -8.90 -7.61 33.74
N GLU A 487 -8.15 -6.53 33.96
CA GLU A 487 -7.98 -5.91 35.29
C GLU A 487 -8.93 -4.74 35.58
N SER A 488 -9.72 -4.26 34.61
CA SER A 488 -10.58 -3.06 34.80
C SER A 488 -12.05 -3.19 34.40
N CYS A 489 -12.48 -4.29 33.77
CA CYS A 489 -13.90 -4.49 33.41
C CYS A 489 -14.43 -5.83 33.95
N ASN A 490 -15.19 -5.78 35.06
CA ASN A 490 -16.09 -6.86 35.43
C ASN A 490 -17.25 -6.87 34.41
N TYR A 491 -17.07 -7.69 33.37
CA TYR A 491 -17.93 -7.87 32.20
C TYR A 491 -19.42 -7.97 32.55
N CYS A 492 -20.18 -6.88 32.35
CA CYS A 492 -21.63 -6.82 32.60
C CYS A 492 -22.49 -6.91 31.32
N GLY A 493 -21.89 -7.10 30.14
CA GLY A 493 -22.63 -7.36 28.90
C GLY A 493 -23.44 -6.19 28.35
N HIS A 494 -23.11 -4.93 28.67
CA HIS A 494 -23.88 -3.75 28.25
C HIS A 494 -23.15 -2.70 27.38
N CYS A 495 -21.99 -3.01 26.78
CA CYS A 495 -21.33 -2.04 25.88
C CYS A 495 -21.95 -2.11 24.47
N SER A 496 -22.66 -1.05 24.07
CA SER A 496 -23.35 -0.90 22.80
C SER A 496 -22.65 0.10 21.88
N TYR A 497 -22.52 -0.33 20.61
CA TYR A 497 -22.07 0.38 19.39
C TYR A 497 -20.57 0.48 19.12
#